data_AF-X0SJF9-F1
#
_entry.id   AF-X0SJF9-F1
#
_cell.length_a   1.000
_cell.length_b   1.000
_cell.length_c   1.000
_cell.angle_alpha   90.00
_cell.angle_beta   90.00
_cell.angle_gamma   90.00
#
_symmetry.space_group_name_H-M   'P 1'
#
loop_
_entity.id
_entity.type
_entity.pdbx_description
1 polymer ?
#
loop_
_entity_poly.entity_id
_entity_poly.type
_entity_poly.pdbx_seq_one_letter_code
_entity_poly.pdbx_strand_id
1 'polypeptide(L)'
;MKYWEEIRRYRTDITDYLIHWTKDLGTLLQILECGYLTPTFAPKYSHFGKEKRKTIRGSIPAVCFTEQPLSCFIKACELRLGRYKPYGIVLHKYAVYAYGGRPVSYGDMKILEAISDEYKYLWAQYNPIPGSDGYPLDFTHEREWRCVVNAKPQLGFTDLPEEGVPILLPWDASCNHDLYKFRITVDTKGDADTLRQVLPEPQGSVGKSKILNAYFERLPETPILALEDIRKLLEEPQIDS
;
A
#
# COMPACT_ATOMS: atom_id res chain seq x y z
N MET A 1 -25.66 -6.66 -13.75
CA MET A 1 -24.33 -6.04 -13.61
C MET A 1 -24.37 -4.72 -14.36
N LYS A 2 -23.88 -3.62 -13.77
CA LYS A 2 -23.84 -2.31 -14.42
C LYS A 2 -22.71 -2.31 -15.46
N TYR A 3 -22.87 -1.55 -16.55
CA TYR A 3 -21.88 -1.49 -17.64
C TYR A 3 -20.45 -1.16 -17.18
N TRP A 4 -20.30 -0.29 -16.17
CA TRP A 4 -18.97 0.02 -15.62
C TRP A 4 -18.35 -1.17 -14.85
N GLU A 5 -19.16 -2.04 -14.24
CA GLU A 5 -18.68 -3.24 -13.54
C GLU A 5 -18.12 -4.25 -14.54
N GLU A 6 -18.73 -4.36 -15.72
CA GLU A 6 -18.22 -5.20 -16.82
C GLU A 6 -16.85 -4.71 -17.31
N ILE A 7 -16.72 -3.42 -17.60
CA ILE A 7 -15.43 -2.84 -18.01
C ILE A 7 -14.34 -3.16 -16.98
N ARG A 8 -14.64 -3.00 -15.68
CA ARG A 8 -13.67 -3.28 -14.63
C ARG A 8 -13.34 -4.76 -14.52
N ARG A 9 -14.30 -5.66 -14.74
CA ARG A 9 -14.08 -7.10 -14.73
C ARG A 9 -13.14 -7.56 -15.85
N TYR A 10 -13.20 -6.94 -17.03
CA TYR A 10 -12.33 -7.29 -18.16
C TYR A 10 -10.94 -6.68 -18.08
N ARG A 11 -10.72 -5.68 -17.22
CA ARG A 11 -9.41 -5.04 -17.04
C ARG A 11 -8.57 -5.83 -16.04
N THR A 12 -7.71 -6.69 -16.55
CA THR A 12 -6.79 -7.51 -15.75
C THR A 12 -5.57 -6.75 -15.23
N ASP A 13 -5.38 -5.50 -15.66
CA ASP A 13 -4.24 -4.65 -15.30
C ASP A 13 -4.55 -3.72 -14.11
N ILE A 14 -5.81 -3.62 -13.68
CA ILE A 14 -6.23 -2.78 -12.54
C ILE A 14 -6.87 -3.65 -11.45
N THR A 15 -6.99 -3.08 -10.26
CA THR A 15 -7.62 -3.74 -9.11
C THR A 15 -8.35 -2.70 -8.26
N ASP A 16 -9.22 -3.12 -7.35
CA ASP A 16 -9.77 -2.24 -6.30
C ASP A 16 -8.90 -2.17 -5.05
N TYR A 17 -7.74 -2.85 -5.06
CA TYR A 17 -6.84 -2.94 -3.92
C TYR A 17 -5.53 -2.18 -4.14
N LEU A 18 -4.99 -1.67 -3.05
CA LEU A 18 -3.71 -0.99 -2.94
C LEU A 18 -2.82 -1.79 -2.00
N ILE A 19 -1.55 -1.94 -2.37
CA ILE A 19 -0.59 -2.69 -1.58
C ILE A 19 0.46 -1.73 -1.04
N HIS A 20 0.67 -1.71 0.28
CA HIS A 20 1.85 -1.13 0.89
C HIS A 20 2.92 -2.21 1.02
N TRP A 21 4.01 -2.06 0.28
CA TRP A 21 5.13 -3.00 0.30
C TRP A 21 5.96 -2.84 1.58
N THR A 22 6.28 -3.95 2.25
CA THR A 22 7.27 -3.92 3.35
C THR A 22 8.57 -4.57 2.91
N LYS A 23 9.66 -4.18 3.57
CA LYS A 23 11.02 -4.64 3.24
C LYS A 23 11.25 -6.10 3.63
N ASP A 24 10.64 -6.54 4.71
CA ASP A 24 10.83 -7.86 5.30
C ASP A 24 9.69 -8.15 6.30
N LEU A 25 9.64 -9.39 6.78
CA LEU A 25 8.69 -9.84 7.78
C LEU A 25 8.80 -9.03 9.08
N GLY A 26 10.00 -8.64 9.49
CA GLY A 26 10.21 -7.84 10.70
C GLY A 26 9.59 -6.45 10.61
N THR A 27 9.72 -5.78 9.45
CA THR A 27 9.06 -4.49 9.18
C THR A 27 7.54 -4.65 9.17
N LEU A 28 7.03 -5.74 8.59
CA LEU A 28 5.60 -6.05 8.61
C LEU A 28 5.09 -6.25 10.04
N LEU A 29 5.83 -6.96 10.88
CA LEU A 29 5.49 -7.14 12.29
C LEU A 29 5.40 -5.82 13.06
N GLN A 30 6.38 -4.93 12.90
CA GLN A 30 6.36 -3.60 13.54
C GLN A 30 5.11 -2.79 13.15
N ILE A 31 4.73 -2.85 11.87
CA ILE A 31 3.51 -2.21 11.37
C ILE A 31 2.27 -2.83 12.04
N LEU A 32 2.23 -4.15 12.17
CA LEU A 32 1.09 -4.84 12.76
C LEU A 32 0.98 -4.61 14.28
N GLU A 33 2.12 -4.45 14.96
CA GLU A 33 2.21 -4.11 16.38
C GLU A 33 1.71 -2.69 16.69
N CYS A 34 1.98 -1.71 15.82
CA CYS A 34 1.54 -0.34 16.04
C CYS A 34 0.16 -0.02 15.42
N GLY A 35 -0.28 -0.78 14.43
CA GLY A 35 -1.58 -0.62 13.76
C GLY A 35 -1.68 0.54 12.77
N TYR A 36 -0.54 1.15 12.42
CA TYR A 36 -0.47 2.25 11.45
C TYR A 36 0.79 2.20 10.57
N LEU A 37 0.75 2.93 9.46
CA LEU A 37 1.83 3.10 8.51
C LEU A 37 2.48 4.47 8.71
N THR A 38 3.78 4.49 9.03
CA THR A 38 4.53 5.74 9.22
C THR A 38 4.87 6.38 7.87
N PRO A 39 4.51 7.65 7.62
CA PRO A 39 4.86 8.33 6.38
C PRO A 39 6.36 8.63 6.32
N THR A 40 6.95 8.62 5.12
CA THR A 40 8.34 9.03 4.90
C THR A 40 8.46 9.92 3.67
N PHE A 41 9.68 10.38 3.36
CA PHE A 41 9.96 11.02 2.08
C PHE A 41 10.41 10.02 0.98
N ALA A 42 10.25 8.72 1.24
CA ALA A 42 10.65 7.62 0.36
C ALA A 42 12.09 7.78 -0.18
N PRO A 43 13.13 7.80 0.69
CA PRO A 43 14.49 8.02 0.26
C PRO A 43 15.00 6.83 -0.57
N LYS A 44 15.27 7.03 -1.85
CA LYS A 44 15.83 6.01 -2.76
C LYS A 44 17.28 6.34 -3.11
N TYR A 45 18.13 5.33 -3.24
CA TYR A 45 19.46 5.51 -3.81
C TYR A 45 19.32 5.96 -5.27
N SER A 46 20.05 7.00 -5.65
CA SER A 46 20.15 7.33 -7.07
C SER A 46 20.89 6.22 -7.80
N HIS A 47 20.54 5.97 -9.07
CA HIS A 47 21.21 4.95 -9.87
C HIS A 47 22.74 5.18 -9.95
N PHE A 48 23.17 6.44 -9.89
CA PHE A 48 24.56 6.88 -10.10
C PHE A 48 25.32 7.27 -8.83
N GLY A 49 24.65 7.33 -7.69
CA GLY A 49 25.20 7.98 -6.49
C GLY A 49 24.94 7.17 -5.23
N LYS A 50 25.90 7.23 -4.31
CA LYS A 50 25.79 6.60 -2.98
C LYS A 50 24.83 7.36 -2.05
N GLU A 51 24.30 8.49 -2.48
CA GLU A 51 23.39 9.33 -1.71
C GLU A 51 21.93 8.95 -1.95
N LYS A 52 21.14 8.98 -0.87
CA LYS A 52 19.70 8.82 -0.94
C LYS A 52 19.04 10.14 -1.31
N ARG A 53 18.15 10.11 -2.30
CA ARG A 53 17.32 11.25 -2.69
C ARG A 53 15.87 10.99 -2.29
N LYS A 54 15.21 12.01 -1.75
CA LYS A 54 13.76 11.99 -1.48
C LYS A 54 13.02 11.90 -2.80
N THR A 55 12.09 10.93 -2.93
CA THR A 55 11.22 10.83 -4.11
C THR A 55 9.86 11.48 -3.90
N ILE A 56 9.47 11.71 -2.64
CA ILE A 56 8.32 12.57 -2.29
C ILE A 56 8.82 14.02 -2.18
N ARG A 57 8.08 14.95 -2.80
CA ARG A 57 8.39 16.38 -2.85
C ARG A 57 7.48 17.18 -1.92
N GLY A 58 7.87 18.43 -1.65
CA GLY A 58 7.19 19.31 -0.71
C GLY A 58 7.60 19.05 0.74
N SER A 59 6.85 19.65 1.66
CA SER A 59 7.09 19.58 3.11
C SER A 59 6.42 18.38 3.79
N ILE A 60 5.50 17.69 3.12
CA ILE A 60 4.65 16.66 3.72
C ILE A 60 5.13 15.25 3.31
N PRO A 61 5.55 14.39 4.26
CA PRO A 61 5.85 12.99 3.98
C PRO A 61 4.56 12.19 3.76
N ALA A 62 4.64 11.06 3.06
CA ALA A 62 3.47 10.23 2.77
C ALA A 62 3.77 8.73 2.93
N VAL A 63 2.70 7.98 3.19
CA VAL A 63 2.65 6.53 3.01
C VAL A 63 2.35 6.26 1.54
N CYS A 64 3.15 5.40 0.91
CA CYS A 64 2.97 5.02 -0.48
C CYS A 64 2.30 3.66 -0.60
N PHE A 65 1.44 3.51 -1.59
CA PHE A 65 0.85 2.25 -2.00
C PHE A 65 1.02 2.10 -3.51
N THR A 66 0.94 0.87 -3.99
CA THR A 66 0.90 0.55 -5.42
C THR A 66 -0.43 -0.09 -5.76
N GLU A 67 -1.05 0.39 -6.84
CA GLU A 67 -2.19 -0.29 -7.43
C GLU A 67 -1.69 -1.35 -8.42
N GLN A 68 -1.75 -2.62 -8.02
CA GLN A 68 -1.44 -3.71 -8.92
C GLN A 68 -2.25 -4.96 -8.61
N PRO A 69 -2.72 -5.68 -9.64
CA PRO A 69 -3.27 -7.01 -9.47
C PRO A 69 -2.30 -7.93 -8.71
N LEU A 70 -2.83 -8.84 -7.90
CA LEU A 70 -2.01 -9.73 -7.07
C LEU A 70 -1.07 -10.62 -7.90
N SER A 71 -1.49 -11.00 -9.11
CA SER A 71 -0.63 -11.72 -10.07
C SER A 71 0.58 -10.90 -10.52
N CYS A 72 0.41 -9.60 -10.76
CA CYS A 72 1.52 -8.70 -11.06
C CYS A 72 2.45 -8.51 -9.86
N PHE A 73 1.89 -8.40 -8.65
CA PHE A 73 2.65 -8.30 -7.41
C PHE A 73 3.54 -9.51 -7.15
N ILE A 74 2.99 -10.71 -7.33
CA ILE A 74 3.73 -11.98 -7.23
C ILE A 74 4.89 -12.01 -8.22
N LYS A 75 4.62 -11.72 -9.50
CA LYS A 75 5.66 -11.66 -10.54
C LYS A 75 6.74 -10.63 -10.22
N ALA A 76 6.36 -9.46 -9.70
CA ALA A 76 7.31 -8.43 -9.30
C ALA A 76 8.22 -8.87 -8.14
N CYS A 77 7.71 -9.67 -7.20
CA CYS A 77 8.53 -10.31 -6.15
C CYS A 77 9.51 -11.35 -6.74
N GLU A 78 9.10 -12.08 -7.77
CA GLU A 78 9.89 -13.13 -8.43
C GLU A 78 11.02 -12.59 -9.32
N LEU A 79 10.88 -11.36 -9.83
CA LEU A 79 11.93 -10.70 -10.61
C LEU A 79 13.25 -10.52 -9.82
N ARG A 80 13.29 -10.87 -8.51
CA ARG A 80 14.49 -10.98 -7.66
C ARG A 80 15.44 -9.78 -7.74
N LEU A 81 14.95 -8.60 -8.12
CA LEU A 81 15.70 -7.35 -8.15
C LEU A 81 16.04 -6.80 -6.75
N GLY A 82 15.87 -7.61 -5.69
CA GLY A 82 16.12 -7.27 -4.29
C GLY A 82 15.16 -6.24 -3.67
N ARG A 83 14.51 -5.42 -4.49
CA ARG A 83 13.66 -4.29 -4.08
C ARG A 83 12.26 -4.68 -3.62
N TYR A 84 11.70 -5.71 -4.22
CA TYR A 84 10.31 -6.13 -4.03
C TYR A 84 10.26 -7.45 -3.28
N LYS A 85 9.53 -7.47 -2.16
CA LYS A 85 9.55 -8.57 -1.18
C LYS A 85 8.12 -9.01 -0.91
N PRO A 86 7.82 -10.29 -0.72
CA PRO A 86 6.44 -10.80 -0.69
C PRO A 86 5.59 -10.37 0.53
N TYR A 87 6.01 -9.35 1.27
CA TYR A 87 5.40 -8.84 2.48
C TYR A 87 4.69 -7.52 2.23
N GLY A 88 3.45 -7.39 2.73
CA GLY A 88 2.67 -6.18 2.49
C GLY A 88 1.33 -6.12 3.20
N ILE A 89 0.78 -4.91 3.26
CA ILE A 89 -0.58 -4.60 3.72
C ILE A 89 -1.43 -4.26 2.51
N VAL A 90 -2.57 -4.91 2.37
CA VAL A 90 -3.51 -4.73 1.25
C VAL A 90 -4.76 -4.02 1.75
N LEU A 91 -5.06 -2.88 1.18
CA LEU A 91 -6.21 -2.03 1.53
C LEU A 91 -7.09 -1.79 0.31
N HIS A 92 -8.40 -1.66 0.52
CA HIS A 92 -9.30 -1.28 -0.56
C HIS A 92 -9.16 0.21 -0.88
N LYS A 93 -9.11 0.57 -2.17
CA LYS A 93 -8.98 1.97 -2.65
C LYS A 93 -10.01 2.90 -2.04
N TYR A 94 -11.25 2.43 -1.92
CA TYR A 94 -12.32 3.21 -1.31
C TYR A 94 -11.96 3.65 0.11
N ALA A 95 -11.46 2.73 0.95
CA ALA A 95 -11.09 3.03 2.32
C ALA A 95 -9.94 4.05 2.36
N VAL A 96 -8.92 3.84 1.52
CA VAL A 96 -7.77 4.77 1.38
C VAL A 96 -8.23 6.15 0.91
N TYR A 97 -9.13 6.22 -0.07
CA TYR A 97 -9.67 7.46 -0.61
C TYR A 97 -10.55 8.22 0.41
N ALA A 98 -11.37 7.48 1.16
CA ALA A 98 -12.25 8.01 2.21
C ALA A 98 -11.44 8.62 3.35
N TYR A 99 -10.32 7.98 3.73
CA TYR A 99 -9.36 8.55 4.67
C TYR A 99 -8.63 9.78 4.09
N GLY A 100 -8.41 9.84 2.77
CA GLY A 100 -7.83 11.02 2.11
C GLY A 100 -6.64 10.72 1.20
N GLY A 101 -6.30 9.45 1.01
CA GLY A 101 -5.31 9.04 0.03
C GLY A 101 -5.75 9.34 -1.41
N ARG A 102 -4.79 9.60 -2.29
CA ARG A 102 -5.02 9.97 -3.69
C ARG A 102 -4.00 9.30 -4.61
N PRO A 103 -4.34 9.07 -5.89
CA PRO A 103 -3.36 8.65 -6.89
C PRO A 103 -2.31 9.74 -7.11
N VAL A 104 -1.08 9.32 -7.42
CA VAL A 104 0.03 10.20 -7.76
C VAL A 104 -0.14 10.74 -9.19
N SER A 105 0.17 12.03 -9.35
CA SER A 105 0.30 12.71 -10.64
C SER A 105 1.74 12.65 -11.12
N TYR A 106 1.95 12.09 -12.30
CA TYR A 106 3.25 11.93 -12.93
C TYR A 106 3.51 13.12 -13.86
N GLY A 107 4.66 13.78 -13.70
CA GLY A 107 4.97 14.95 -14.52
C GLY A 107 6.43 15.36 -14.51
N ASP A 108 6.75 16.35 -15.34
CA ASP A 108 8.05 17.00 -15.32
C ASP A 108 8.14 18.05 -14.17
N MET A 109 9.29 18.70 -14.07
CA MET A 109 9.53 19.71 -13.03
C MET A 109 8.62 20.95 -13.17
N LYS A 110 8.15 21.28 -14.37
CA LYS A 110 7.23 22.42 -14.57
C LYS A 110 5.87 22.13 -13.93
N ILE A 111 5.40 20.89 -14.04
CA ILE A 111 4.19 20.43 -13.35
C ILE A 111 4.40 20.53 -11.83
N LEU A 112 5.55 20.09 -11.30
CA LEU A 112 5.84 20.21 -9.85
C LEU A 112 5.81 21.65 -9.36
N GLU A 113 6.37 22.59 -10.13
CA GLU A 113 6.40 24.02 -9.80
C GLU A 113 5.00 24.65 -9.76
N ALA A 114 4.06 24.13 -10.57
CA ALA A 114 2.67 24.59 -10.59
C ALA A 114 1.81 24.00 -9.45
N ILE A 115 2.28 22.96 -8.76
CA ILE A 115 1.55 22.31 -7.65
C ILE A 115 1.82 23.05 -6.34
N SER A 116 0.77 23.40 -5.60
CA SER A 116 0.89 24.00 -4.26
C SER A 116 1.62 23.04 -3.31
N ASP A 117 2.38 23.58 -2.35
CA ASP A 117 3.27 22.76 -1.52
C ASP A 117 2.53 21.63 -0.78
N GLU A 118 1.29 21.91 -0.35
CA GLU A 118 0.39 20.96 0.30
C GLU A 118 0.04 19.73 -0.56
N TYR A 119 0.18 19.79 -1.89
CA TYR A 119 -0.10 18.66 -2.79
C TYR A 119 1.14 18.14 -3.51
N LYS A 120 2.34 18.71 -3.30
CA LYS A 120 3.57 18.20 -3.94
C LYS A 120 3.91 16.76 -3.53
N TYR A 121 3.39 16.31 -2.39
CA TYR A 121 3.50 14.91 -2.00
C TYR A 121 2.74 13.99 -2.96
N LEU A 122 1.80 14.47 -3.77
CA LEU A 122 1.09 13.70 -4.79
C LEU A 122 1.79 13.71 -6.15
N TRP A 123 2.97 14.30 -6.27
CA TRP A 123 3.71 14.34 -7.53
C TRP A 123 4.85 13.31 -7.56
N ALA A 124 5.05 12.68 -8.72
CA ALA A 124 6.24 11.89 -9.02
C ALA A 124 6.85 12.34 -10.34
N GLN A 125 8.19 12.34 -10.38
CA GLN A 125 8.92 12.72 -11.58
C GLN A 125 8.68 11.70 -12.68
N TYR A 126 8.41 12.21 -13.87
CA TYR A 126 8.17 11.41 -15.07
C TYR A 126 8.94 12.01 -16.24
N ASN A 127 9.77 11.18 -16.86
CA ASN A 127 10.38 11.44 -18.15
C ASN A 127 10.51 10.11 -18.91
N PRO A 128 9.63 9.84 -19.88
CA PRO A 128 9.66 8.61 -20.65
C PRO A 128 10.77 8.58 -21.70
N ILE A 129 11.45 9.71 -21.93
CA ILE A 129 12.60 9.79 -22.83
C ILE A 129 13.81 9.23 -22.06
N PRO A 130 14.43 8.13 -22.52
CA PRO A 130 15.59 7.57 -21.87
C PRO A 130 16.76 8.55 -21.81
N GLY A 131 17.50 8.52 -20.70
CA GLY A 131 18.76 9.24 -20.58
C GLY A 131 19.87 8.59 -21.42
N SER A 132 21.09 9.11 -21.27
CA SER A 132 22.30 8.53 -21.89
C SER A 132 22.60 7.10 -21.44
N ASP A 133 21.99 6.65 -20.34
CA ASP A 133 22.07 5.31 -19.78
C ASP A 133 20.99 4.35 -20.31
N GLY A 134 20.08 4.84 -21.16
CA GLY A 134 18.98 4.06 -21.71
C GLY A 134 17.84 3.78 -20.73
N TYR A 135 17.87 4.34 -19.50
CA TYR A 135 16.81 4.14 -18.53
C TYR A 135 15.85 5.35 -18.49
N PRO A 136 14.56 5.18 -18.80
CA PRO A 136 13.58 6.25 -18.63
C PRO A 136 13.25 6.44 -17.16
N LEU A 137 12.99 7.68 -16.75
CA LEU A 137 12.48 7.97 -15.42
C LEU A 137 10.97 7.76 -15.41
N ASP A 138 10.55 6.50 -15.35
CA ASP A 138 9.16 6.10 -15.46
C ASP A 138 8.74 5.13 -14.34
N PHE A 139 7.97 5.66 -13.38
CA PHE A 139 7.36 4.89 -12.30
C PHE A 139 5.83 4.72 -12.47
N THR A 140 5.30 4.97 -13.67
CA THR A 140 3.84 4.86 -13.93
C THR A 140 3.34 3.43 -13.75
N HIS A 141 4.21 2.44 -13.96
CA HIS A 141 3.93 1.03 -13.69
C HIS A 141 3.61 0.74 -12.21
N GLU A 142 4.09 1.57 -11.27
CA GLU A 142 3.76 1.42 -9.84
C GLU A 142 2.30 1.84 -9.57
N ARG A 143 1.68 2.66 -10.44
CA ARG A 143 0.37 3.31 -10.24
C ARG A 143 0.22 3.74 -8.78
N GLU A 144 1.13 4.62 -8.38
CA GLU A 144 1.35 4.94 -6.98
C GLU A 144 0.16 5.71 -6.40
N TRP A 145 -0.23 5.35 -5.18
CA TRP A 145 -1.15 6.11 -4.35
C TRP A 145 -0.41 6.61 -3.12
N ARG A 146 -0.75 7.80 -2.64
CA ARG A 146 -0.14 8.37 -1.45
C ARG A 146 -1.17 8.86 -0.46
N CYS A 147 -0.84 8.70 0.81
CA CYS A 147 -1.68 9.09 1.93
C CYS A 147 -0.84 9.78 3.00
N VAL A 148 -1.39 10.84 3.61
CA VAL A 148 -0.73 11.62 4.66
C VAL A 148 -1.46 11.41 5.98
N VAL A 149 -0.76 11.62 7.08
CA VAL A 149 -1.37 11.58 8.42
C VAL A 149 -2.44 12.66 8.53
N ASN A 150 -3.57 12.34 9.16
CA ASN A 150 -4.69 13.26 9.37
C ASN A 150 -5.17 13.95 8.07
N ALA A 151 -5.10 13.26 6.94
CA ALA A 151 -5.73 13.71 5.71
C ALA A 151 -7.21 13.92 6.01
N LYS A 152 -7.73 15.15 5.90
CA LYS A 152 -9.10 15.54 6.30
C LYS A 152 -10.12 14.46 5.87
N PRO A 153 -10.54 13.56 6.77
CA PRO A 153 -11.28 12.39 6.35
C PRO A 153 -12.65 12.85 5.87
N GLN A 154 -13.14 12.30 4.75
CA GLN A 154 -14.40 12.76 4.14
C GLN A 154 -15.63 12.55 5.04
N LEU A 155 -15.45 11.75 6.09
CA LEU A 155 -16.53 11.22 6.92
C LEU A 155 -16.40 11.64 8.39
N GLY A 156 -15.54 12.61 8.70
CA GLY A 156 -15.51 13.23 10.03
C GLY A 156 -15.03 12.30 11.15
N PHE A 157 -14.19 11.32 10.84
CA PHE A 157 -13.61 10.43 11.85
C PHE A 157 -12.75 11.22 12.86
N THR A 158 -12.96 10.94 14.13
CA THR A 158 -12.19 11.49 15.26
C THR A 158 -11.24 10.43 15.82
N ASP A 159 -10.26 10.85 16.61
CA ASP A 159 -9.33 9.96 17.34
C ASP A 159 -8.43 9.08 16.44
N LEU A 160 -7.95 9.64 15.32
CA LEU A 160 -6.94 9.02 14.46
C LEU A 160 -5.54 9.05 15.11
N PRO A 161 -4.67 8.05 14.87
CA PRO A 161 -3.28 8.12 15.33
C PRO A 161 -2.53 9.29 14.68
N GLU A 162 -1.77 10.03 15.48
CA GLU A 162 -0.98 11.18 15.01
C GLU A 162 0.35 10.76 14.38
N GLU A 163 0.78 9.52 14.61
CA GLU A 163 2.07 8.98 14.20
C GLU A 163 2.05 8.42 12.78
N GLY A 164 0.88 8.05 12.25
CA GLY A 164 0.78 7.33 10.99
C GLY A 164 -0.62 7.24 10.40
N VAL A 165 -0.70 6.65 9.21
CA VAL A 165 -1.97 6.31 8.55
C VAL A 165 -2.46 4.98 9.12
N PRO A 166 -3.62 4.90 9.79
CA PRO A 166 -4.09 3.66 10.40
C PRO A 166 -4.30 2.56 9.34
N ILE A 167 -3.99 1.32 9.70
CA ILE A 167 -4.21 0.15 8.83
C ILE A 167 -5.70 -0.17 8.74
N LEU A 168 -6.36 -0.25 9.90
CA LEU A 168 -7.81 -0.27 9.95
C LEU A 168 -8.30 1.12 9.59
N LEU A 169 -8.70 1.30 8.34
CA LEU A 169 -9.22 2.57 7.92
C LEU A 169 -10.62 2.73 8.49
N PRO A 170 -11.06 3.97 8.70
CA PRO A 170 -12.20 4.17 9.59
C PRO A 170 -13.53 3.61 9.04
N TRP A 171 -13.61 3.38 7.72
CA TRP A 171 -14.73 2.68 7.12
C TRP A 171 -14.77 1.22 7.59
N ASP A 172 -13.64 0.52 7.55
CA ASP A 172 -13.44 -0.84 8.08
C ASP A 172 -13.87 -0.97 9.55
N ALA A 173 -13.70 0.09 10.34
CA ALA A 173 -14.15 0.15 11.73
C ALA A 173 -15.69 0.29 11.84
N SER A 174 -16.31 1.08 10.95
CA SER A 174 -17.73 1.43 10.98
C SER A 174 -18.65 0.46 10.23
N CYS A 175 -18.12 -0.35 9.31
CA CYS A 175 -18.90 -1.26 8.48
C CYS A 175 -18.35 -2.68 8.56
N ASN A 176 -19.22 -3.64 8.85
CA ASN A 176 -18.87 -5.06 8.85
C ASN A 176 -19.05 -5.65 7.46
N HIS A 177 -18.36 -5.10 6.46
CA HIS A 177 -18.45 -5.55 5.08
C HIS A 177 -17.07 -5.96 4.58
N ASP A 178 -16.94 -7.18 4.05
CA ASP A 178 -15.65 -7.84 3.76
C ASP A 178 -14.75 -7.08 2.76
N LEU A 179 -15.34 -6.21 1.92
CA LEU A 179 -14.60 -5.33 1.02
C LEU A 179 -13.65 -4.37 1.75
N TYR A 180 -13.89 -4.13 3.03
CA TYR A 180 -13.15 -3.15 3.83
C TYR A 180 -12.19 -3.83 4.81
N LYS A 181 -12.12 -5.16 4.85
CA LYS A 181 -11.09 -5.81 5.64
C LYS A 181 -9.74 -5.65 4.94
N PHE A 182 -8.77 -5.08 5.65
CA PHE A 182 -7.39 -5.15 5.20
C PHE A 182 -6.94 -6.61 5.14
N ARG A 183 -5.92 -6.89 4.32
CA ARG A 183 -5.31 -8.22 4.21
C ARG A 183 -3.81 -8.08 4.34
N ILE A 184 -3.17 -9.16 4.72
CA ILE A 184 -1.71 -9.23 4.85
C ILE A 184 -1.20 -10.18 3.77
N THR A 185 -0.12 -9.81 3.06
CA THR A 185 0.59 -10.75 2.18
C THR A 185 1.90 -11.17 2.84
N VAL A 186 2.24 -12.45 2.69
CA VAL A 186 3.53 -13.04 3.13
C VAL A 186 4.03 -14.05 2.10
N ASP A 187 5.30 -14.43 2.14
CA ASP A 187 5.84 -15.36 1.14
C ASP A 187 5.23 -16.76 1.26
N THR A 188 5.28 -17.30 2.47
CA THR A 188 4.97 -18.71 2.75
C THR A 188 3.90 -18.87 3.83
N LYS A 189 3.31 -20.06 3.93
CA LYS A 189 2.50 -20.48 5.07
C LYS A 189 3.28 -20.44 6.36
N GLY A 190 4.57 -20.79 6.33
CA GLY A 190 5.43 -20.69 7.50
C GLY A 190 5.52 -19.26 8.04
N ASP A 191 5.61 -18.26 7.15
CA ASP A 191 5.54 -16.85 7.54
C ASP A 191 4.16 -16.48 8.07
N ALA A 192 3.08 -16.99 7.46
CA ALA A 192 1.71 -16.75 7.92
C ALA A 192 1.47 -17.34 9.33
N ASP A 193 1.97 -18.54 9.59
CA ASP A 193 1.88 -19.19 10.89
C ASP A 193 2.76 -18.49 11.92
N THR A 194 3.96 -18.04 11.52
CA THR A 194 4.82 -17.19 12.36
C THR A 194 4.06 -15.93 12.75
N LEU A 195 3.46 -15.21 11.79
CA LEU A 195 2.63 -14.04 12.08
C LEU A 195 1.53 -14.40 13.07
N ARG A 196 0.73 -15.45 12.84
CA ARG A 196 -0.37 -15.81 13.77
C ARG A 196 0.09 -16.10 15.20
N GLN A 197 1.31 -16.62 15.39
CA GLN A 197 1.86 -16.92 16.70
C GLN A 197 2.36 -15.67 17.44
N VAL A 198 2.86 -14.68 16.70
CA VAL A 198 3.48 -13.47 17.27
C VAL A 198 2.59 -12.24 17.16
N LEU A 199 1.53 -12.30 16.35
CA LEU A 199 0.51 -11.27 16.27
C LEU A 199 0.07 -11.00 17.70
N PRO A 200 0.14 -9.74 18.14
CA PRO A 200 -0.11 -9.44 19.53
C PRO A 200 -1.50 -9.95 19.91
N GLU A 201 -1.57 -10.80 20.94
CA GLU A 201 -2.71 -10.75 21.87
C GLU A 201 -2.98 -9.27 22.12
N PRO A 202 -4.22 -8.76 22.15
CA PRO A 202 -4.53 -7.33 22.32
C PRO A 202 -3.85 -6.73 23.57
N GLN A 203 -2.55 -6.42 23.48
CA GLN A 203 -1.73 -5.91 24.54
C GLN A 203 -1.77 -4.42 24.36
N GLY A 204 -2.88 -3.87 24.83
CA GLY A 204 -3.15 -2.47 24.69
C GLY A 204 -2.03 -1.65 25.30
N SER A 205 -1.43 -0.80 24.48
CA SER A 205 -1.40 0.62 24.83
C SER A 205 -2.85 1.14 24.82
N VAL A 206 -3.65 0.67 25.79
CA VAL A 206 -4.98 1.20 26.07
C VAL A 206 -4.79 2.66 26.44
N GLY A 207 -5.19 3.55 25.54
CA GLY A 207 -5.40 4.94 25.91
C GLY A 207 -5.13 5.94 24.80
N LYS A 208 -6.04 6.02 23.81
CA LYS A 208 -6.67 7.27 23.29
C LYS A 208 -7.39 7.06 21.96
N SER A 209 -6.91 6.19 21.06
CA SER A 209 -7.54 5.99 19.74
C SER A 209 -8.54 4.84 19.72
N LYS A 210 -9.82 5.16 19.47
CA LYS A 210 -10.88 4.15 19.26
C LYS A 210 -10.60 3.26 18.05
N ILE A 211 -9.96 3.80 17.02
CA ILE A 211 -9.62 3.05 15.80
C ILE A 211 -8.56 2.00 16.09
N LEU A 212 -7.53 2.30 16.88
CA LEU A 212 -6.51 1.32 17.21
C LEU A 212 -7.07 0.18 18.07
N ASN A 213 -7.95 0.47 19.03
CA ASN A 213 -8.65 -0.60 19.77
C ASN A 213 -9.44 -1.51 18.83
N ALA A 214 -10.24 -0.92 17.95
CA ALA A 214 -11.03 -1.63 16.95
C ALA A 214 -10.16 -2.42 15.94
N TYR A 215 -8.93 -1.98 15.70
CA TYR A 215 -7.94 -2.69 14.89
C TYR A 215 -7.44 -3.94 15.60
N PHE A 216 -7.00 -3.84 16.86
CA PHE A 216 -6.47 -4.99 17.60
C PHE A 216 -7.53 -6.06 17.87
N GLU A 217 -8.80 -5.67 18.02
CA GLU A 217 -9.91 -6.63 18.09
C GLU A 217 -10.09 -7.44 16.81
N ARG A 218 -9.84 -6.85 15.63
CA ARG A 218 -10.03 -7.48 14.32
C ARG A 218 -8.78 -8.14 13.76
N LEU A 219 -7.61 -7.78 14.27
CA LEU A 219 -6.32 -8.27 13.78
C LEU A 219 -6.24 -9.81 13.75
N PRO A 220 -6.71 -10.55 14.77
CA PRO A 220 -6.69 -12.03 14.74
C PRO A 220 -7.53 -12.65 13.61
N GLU A 221 -8.57 -11.96 13.15
CA GLU A 221 -9.46 -12.42 12.06
C GLU A 221 -8.99 -11.99 10.67
N THR A 222 -7.90 -11.23 10.60
CA THR A 222 -7.43 -10.64 9.34
C THR A 222 -6.93 -11.73 8.39
N PRO A 223 -7.39 -11.76 7.13
CA PRO A 223 -6.88 -12.70 6.14
C PRO A 223 -5.38 -12.49 5.87
N ILE A 224 -4.59 -13.55 6.07
CA ILE A 224 -3.18 -13.62 5.68
C ILE A 224 -3.08 -14.46 4.42
N LEU A 225 -2.62 -13.83 3.34
CA LEU A 225 -2.44 -14.41 2.02
C LEU A 225 -0.99 -14.88 1.87
N ALA A 226 -0.78 -16.20 1.96
CA ALA A 226 0.49 -16.81 1.60
C ALA A 226 0.63 -16.82 0.07
N LEU A 227 1.59 -16.06 -0.46
CA LEU A 227 1.77 -15.92 -1.90
C LEU A 227 2.15 -17.25 -2.56
N GLU A 228 2.80 -18.17 -1.85
CA GLU A 228 3.09 -19.51 -2.36
C GLU A 228 1.85 -20.33 -2.75
N ASP A 229 0.71 -20.13 -2.08
CA ASP A 229 -0.53 -20.82 -2.44
C ASP A 229 -1.14 -20.21 -3.69
N ILE A 230 -1.09 -18.87 -3.79
CA ILE A 230 -1.63 -18.15 -4.92
C ILE A 230 -0.80 -18.44 -6.18
N ARG A 231 0.52 -18.58 -6.06
CA ARG A 231 1.40 -19.01 -7.16
C ARG A 231 0.94 -20.35 -7.74
N LYS A 232 0.69 -21.35 -6.90
CA LYS A 232 0.20 -22.67 -7.33
C LYS A 232 -1.11 -22.56 -8.12
N LEU A 233 -2.05 -21.73 -7.64
CA LEU A 233 -3.31 -21.46 -8.34
C LEU A 233 -3.13 -20.76 -9.70
N LEU A 234 -2.10 -19.94 -9.84
CA LEU A 234 -1.79 -19.25 -11.12
C LEU A 234 -1.05 -20.17 -12.11
N GLU A 235 -0.40 -21.22 -11.63
CA GLU A 235 0.34 -22.21 -12.44
C GLU A 235 -0.54 -23.39 -12.88
N GLU A 236 -1.66 -23.64 -12.20
CA GLU A 236 -2.64 -24.64 -12.62
C GLU A 236 -3.22 -24.26 -14.00
N PRO A 237 -3.16 -25.18 -15.00
CA PRO A 237 -3.74 -24.91 -16.30
C PRO A 237 -5.23 -24.62 -16.10
N GLN A 238 -5.67 -23.46 -16.58
CA GLN A 238 -7.11 -23.17 -16.70
C GLN A 238 -7.66 -24.19 -17.70
N ILE A 239 -8.19 -25.31 -17.19
CA ILE A 239 -8.91 -26.28 -18.01
C ILE A 239 -10.17 -25.54 -18.46
N ASP A 240 -10.20 -25.17 -19.74
CA ASP A 240 -11.39 -24.58 -20.37
C ASP A 240 -12.61 -25.48 -20.07
N SER A 241 -13.55 -24.94 -19.30
CA SER A 241 -14.87 -25.52 -19.02
C SER A 241 -15.96 -24.68 -19.66
#